data_AF-X1QEP0-F1
#
_entry.id   AF-X1QEP0-F1
#
_cell.length_a   1.000
_cell.length_b   1.000
_cell.length_c   1.000
_cell.angle_alpha   90.00
_cell.angle_beta   90.00
_cell.angle_gamma   90.00
#
_symmetry.space_group_name_H-M   'P 1'
#
loop_
_entity.id
_entity.type
_entity.pdbx_description
1 polymer ?
#
loop_
_entity_poly.entity_id
_entity_poly.type
_entity_poly.pdbx_seq_one_letter_code
_entity_poly.pdbx_strand_id
1 'polypeptide(L)'
;MSTDHDVMTADLEEERLLAQLKNVTLENAGKGKLLLTNKRIEFENRSGFFSPPYLEFSVDLSRVSSAEVDEASYILVLQWLNESDEP
;
A
#
# COMPACT_ATOMS: atom_id res chain seq x y z
N MET A 1 -33.03 17.14 -25.58
CA MET A 1 -31.94 16.15 -25.55
C MET A 1 -31.02 16.57 -24.41
N SER A 2 -31.00 15.79 -23.33
CA SER A 2 -30.23 16.09 -22.11
C SER A 2 -29.27 14.93 -21.89
N THR A 3 -28.14 14.97 -22.58
CA THR A 3 -26.96 14.18 -22.25
C THR A 3 -26.06 15.06 -21.40
N ASP A 4 -25.30 14.44 -20.50
CA ASP A 4 -24.26 15.01 -19.65
C ASP A 4 -24.67 15.25 -18.19
N HIS A 5 -25.02 14.18 -17.48
CA HIS A 5 -24.91 14.10 -16.01
C HIS A 5 -24.37 12.72 -15.59
N ASP A 6 -23.37 12.20 -16.30
CA ASP A 6 -22.79 10.88 -15.96
C ASP A 6 -21.25 10.88 -15.97
N VAL A 7 -20.65 12.03 -15.66
CA VAL A 7 -19.18 12.18 -15.58
C VAL A 7 -18.84 12.95 -14.30
N MET A 8 -19.03 12.36 -13.11
CA MET A 8 -18.44 12.91 -11.87
C MET A 8 -18.48 11.99 -10.63
N THR A 9 -18.53 10.67 -10.78
CA THR A 9 -18.55 9.73 -9.64
C THR A 9 -17.29 8.87 -9.51
N ALA A 10 -16.20 9.22 -10.19
CA ALA A 10 -15.01 8.38 -10.21
C ALA A 10 -14.07 8.55 -9.00
N ASP A 11 -14.20 9.55 -8.12
CA ASP A 11 -13.13 9.77 -7.14
C ASP A 11 -13.51 10.49 -5.82
N LEU A 12 -14.46 9.94 -5.06
CA LEU A 12 -14.68 10.36 -3.67
C LEU A 12 -14.87 9.17 -2.73
N GLU A 13 -14.28 8.01 -3.02
CA GLU A 13 -14.23 6.97 -1.98
C GLU A 13 -13.32 7.47 -0.85
N GLU A 14 -13.87 7.59 0.36
CA GLU A 14 -13.08 7.87 1.56
C GLU A 14 -12.09 6.72 1.80
N GLU A 15 -10.92 7.07 2.32
CA GLU A 15 -9.91 6.07 2.65
C GLU A 15 -10.38 5.21 3.83
N ARG A 16 -10.42 3.89 3.62
CA ARG A 16 -10.91 2.92 4.58
C ARG A 16 -9.88 1.82 4.79
N LEU A 17 -9.63 1.50 6.07
CA LEU A 17 -8.82 0.36 6.46
C LEU A 17 -9.50 -0.95 6.03
N LEU A 18 -8.79 -1.76 5.23
CA LEU A 18 -9.24 -3.08 4.76
C LEU A 18 -8.61 -4.20 5.60
N ALA A 19 -7.32 -4.10 5.89
CA ALA A 19 -6.61 -5.08 6.70
C ALA A 19 -5.49 -4.44 7.51
N GLN A 20 -5.16 -5.08 8.64
CA GLN A 20 -4.05 -4.68 9.49
C GLN A 20 -3.35 -5.91 10.07
N LEU A 21 -2.04 -5.99 9.88
CA LEU A 21 -1.19 -7.02 10.47
C LEU A 21 -0.24 -6.36 11.47
N LYS A 22 -0.23 -6.85 12.71
CA LYS A 22 0.67 -6.38 13.77
C LYS A 22 1.84 -7.34 13.93
N ASN A 23 3.01 -6.81 14.29
CA ASN A 23 4.25 -7.57 14.52
C ASN A 23 4.76 -8.29 13.25
N VAL A 24 4.57 -7.68 12.09
CA VAL A 24 5.13 -8.18 10.81
C VAL A 24 6.63 -7.90 10.80
N THR A 25 7.42 -8.83 10.27
CA THR A 25 8.84 -8.60 9.99
C THR A 25 9.00 -8.34 8.50
N LEU A 26 9.49 -7.15 8.15
CA LEU A 26 9.87 -6.80 6.80
C LEU A 26 11.39 -6.94 6.66
N GLU A 27 11.84 -7.57 5.59
CA GLU A 27 13.27 -7.65 5.29
C GLU A 27 13.84 -6.23 5.16
N ASN A 28 15.04 -5.99 5.72
CA ASN A 28 15.73 -4.69 5.76
C ASN A 28 15.07 -3.54 6.54
N ALA A 29 13.80 -3.65 6.96
CA ALA A 29 13.16 -2.65 7.85
C ALA A 29 12.88 -3.17 9.28
N GLY A 30 12.86 -4.49 9.50
CA GLY A 30 12.64 -5.05 10.83
C GLY A 30 11.16 -5.22 11.20
N LYS A 31 10.81 -5.05 12.48
CA LYS A 31 9.46 -5.39 13.00
C LYS A 31 8.54 -4.18 13.03
N GLY A 32 7.29 -4.37 12.60
CA GLY A 32 6.34 -3.27 12.52
C GLY A 32 4.88 -3.71 12.39
N LYS A 33 4.08 -2.80 11.84
CA LYS A 33 2.66 -2.97 11.55
C LYS A 33 2.44 -2.66 10.07
N LEU A 34 1.81 -3.59 9.36
CA LEU A 34 1.39 -3.39 7.98
C LEU A 34 -0.09 -3.01 7.95
N LEU A 35 -0.43 -1.97 7.21
CA LEU A 35 -1.78 -1.47 6.98
C LEU A 35 -2.09 -1.55 5.49
N LEU A 36 -3.27 -2.05 5.17
CA LEU A 36 -3.82 -2.04 3.81
C LEU A 36 -5.13 -1.26 3.86
N THR A 37 -5.22 -0.20 3.07
CA THR A 37 -6.47 0.53 2.83
C THR A 37 -6.95 0.28 1.40
N ASN A 38 -8.11 0.80 1.04
CA ASN A 38 -8.55 0.84 -0.36
C ASN A 38 -7.71 1.77 -1.25
N LYS A 39 -6.77 2.54 -0.68
CA LYS A 39 -5.92 3.49 -1.42
C LYS A 39 -4.43 3.20 -1.35
N ARG A 40 -3.92 2.61 -0.26
CA ARG A 40 -2.48 2.46 -0.06
C ARG A 40 -2.11 1.24 0.79
N ILE A 41 -0.83 0.90 0.74
CA ILE A 41 -0.16 -0.02 1.65
C ILE A 41 0.86 0.77 2.46
N GLU A 42 0.81 0.63 3.78
CA GLU A 42 1.72 1.32 4.69
C GLU A 42 2.40 0.34 5.63
N PHE A 43 3.68 0.58 5.88
CA PHE A 43 4.41 -0.09 6.95
C PHE A 43 4.89 0.93 7.98
N GLU A 44 4.40 0.76 9.20
CA GLU A 44 4.84 1.52 10.36
C GLU A 44 5.86 0.67 11.13
N ASN A 45 7.10 1.14 11.15
CA ASN A 45 8.19 0.50 11.87
C ASN A 45 8.02 0.71 13.38
N ARG A 46 8.14 -0.37 14.14
CA ARG A 46 8.33 -0.28 15.59
C ARG A 46 9.82 -0.26 15.85
N SER A 47 10.39 0.94 15.81
CA SER A 47 11.67 1.21 16.44
C SER A 47 11.61 0.83 17.92
N GLY A 48 12.75 0.53 18.53
CA GLY A 48 12.84 -0.11 19.85
C GLY A 48 12.06 0.59 20.98
N PHE A 49 12.03 -0.03 22.17
CA PHE A 49 11.17 0.34 23.32
C PHE A 49 11.08 1.83 23.72
N PHE A 50 12.03 2.68 23.32
CA PHE A 50 12.08 4.10 23.67
C PHE A 50 11.84 5.05 22.49
N SER A 51 11.61 4.55 21.29
CA SER A 51 11.38 5.36 20.10
C SER A 51 9.90 5.30 19.69
N PRO A 52 9.30 6.43 19.28
CA PRO A 52 7.97 6.40 18.70
C PRO A 52 8.01 5.63 17.37
N PRO A 53 6.93 4.91 17.03
CA PRO A 53 6.82 4.29 15.73
C PRO A 53 6.87 5.36 14.63
N TYR A 54 7.44 5.02 13.48
CA TYR A 54 7.52 5.90 12.33
C TYR A 54 7.09 5.17 11.05
N LEU A 55 6.61 5.93 10.08
CA LEU A 55 6.19 5.40 8.78
C LEU A 55 7.44 5.10 7.94
N GLU A 56 7.70 3.83 7.65
CA GLU A 56 8.84 3.39 6.83
C GLU A 56 8.53 3.59 5.34
N PHE A 57 7.33 3.18 4.91
CA PHE A 57 6.85 3.41 3.56
C PHE A 57 5.33 3.56 3.51
N SER A 58 4.87 4.25 2.48
CA SER A 58 3.47 4.40 2.11
C SER A 58 3.39 4.37 0.59
N VAL A 59 2.75 3.33 0.04
CA VAL A 59 2.65 3.10 -1.41
C VAL A 59 1.19 3.22 -1.81
N ASP A 60 0.90 4.18 -2.68
CA ASP A 60 -0.42 4.35 -3.29
C ASP A 60 -0.70 3.18 -4.25
N LEU A 61 -1.85 2.53 -4.11
CA LEU A 61 -2.27 1.40 -4.92
C LEU A 61 -2.47 1.78 -6.39
N SER A 62 -2.78 3.05 -6.70
CA SER A 62 -2.84 3.55 -8.08
C SER A 62 -1.48 3.51 -8.79
N ARG A 63 -0.38 3.45 -8.04
CA ARG A 63 0.98 3.31 -8.57
C ARG A 63 1.40 1.86 -8.74
N VAL A 64 0.63 0.89 -8.26
CA VAL A 64 0.95 -0.54 -8.43
C VAL A 64 0.68 -0.95 -9.87
N SER A 65 1.72 -1.35 -10.60
CA SER A 65 1.64 -1.78 -12.00
C SER A 65 1.25 -3.24 -12.14
N SER A 66 1.71 -4.10 -11.21
CA SER A 66 1.38 -5.51 -11.19
C SER A 66 1.37 -6.07 -9.77
N ALA A 67 0.56 -7.12 -9.58
CA ALA A 67 0.48 -7.88 -8.34
C ALA A 67 0.45 -9.36 -8.69
N GLU A 68 1.42 -10.12 -8.18
CA GLU A 68 1.54 -11.55 -8.41
C GLU A 68 1.62 -12.28 -7.08
N VAL A 69 0.91 -13.41 -6.98
CA VAL A 69 1.02 -14.32 -5.84
C VAL A 69 1.78 -15.55 -6.30
N ASP A 70 2.96 -15.77 -5.71
CA ASP A 70 3.64 -17.05 -5.84
C ASP A 70 2.93 -18.07 -4.94
N GLU A 71 2.11 -18.91 -5.54
CA GLU A 71 1.32 -19.93 -4.82
C GLU A 71 2.17 -20.99 -4.13
N ALA A 72 3.42 -21.20 -4.56
CA ALA A 72 4.30 -22.20 -3.95
C ALA A 72 4.88 -21.70 -2.61
N SER A 73 5.12 -20.39 -2.49
CA SER A 73 5.71 -19.75 -1.31
C SER A 73 4.74 -18.87 -0.53
N TYR A 74 3.52 -18.67 -1.03
CA TYR A 74 2.51 -17.73 -0.53
C TYR A 74 3.05 -16.30 -0.38
N ILE A 75 3.94 -15.90 -1.28
CA ILE A 75 4.51 -14.55 -1.32
C ILE A 75 3.67 -13.69 -2.27
N LEU A 76 3.25 -12.53 -1.81
CA LEU A 76 2.68 -11.47 -2.65
C LEU A 76 3.80 -10.54 -3.10
N VAL A 77 4.02 -10.47 -4.40
CA VAL A 77 4.97 -9.54 -5.03
C VAL A 77 4.17 -8.41 -5.66
N LEU A 78 4.49 -7.18 -5.27
CA LEU A 78 3.90 -5.96 -5.83
C LEU A 78 4.99 -5.21 -6.59
N GLN A 79 4.73 -4.90 -7.85
CA GLN A 79 5.56 -3.98 -8.61
C GLN A 79 4.82 -2.66 -8.74
N TRP A 80 5.53 -1.56 -8.57
CA TRP A 80 4.98 -0.22 -8.76
C TRP A 80 5.69 0.49 -9.89
N LEU A 81 4.99 1.45 -10.50
CA LEU A 81 5.51 2.36 -11.51
C LEU A 81 6.60 3.22 -10.86
N ASN A 82 7.85 2.89 -11.18
CA ASN A 82 9.01 3.67 -10.78
C ASN A 82 9.18 4.79 -11.80
N GLU A 83 9.02 6.06 -11.39
CA GLU A 83 9.22 7.21 -12.28
C GLU A 83 10.70 7.46 -12.63
N SER A 84 11.63 6.64 -12.10
CA SER A 84 13.08 6.79 -12.28
C SER A 84 13.69 5.89 -13.35
N ASP A 85 12.89 5.12 -14.10
CA ASP A 85 13.36 4.37 -15.27
C ASP A 85 13.00 5.10 -16.57
N GLU A 86 13.66 6.25 -16.83
CA GLU A 86 13.88 6.70 -18.21
C GLU A 86 15.16 6.02 -18.73
N PRO A 87 15.16 5.43 -19.95
CA PRO A 87 16.36 4.85 -20.57
C PRO A 87 17.43 5.88 -20.94
#